data_AF-A0AAY4BWW9-F1
#
_entry.id   AF-A0AAY4BWW9-F1
#
_cell.length_a   1.000
_cell.length_b   1.000
_cell.length_c   1.000
_cell.angle_alpha   90.00
_cell.angle_beta   90.00
_cell.angle_gamma   90.00
#
_symmetry.space_group_name_H-M   'P 1'
#
loop_
_entity.id
_entity.type
_entity.pdbx_description
1 polymer ?
#
loop_
_entity_poly.entity_id
_entity_poly.type
_entity_poly.pdbx_seq_one_letter_code
_entity_poly.pdbx_strand_id
1 'polypeptide(L)'
;MVKSRSLHLLFTGWCHCRYSLSVFNVGIGLDLSVGVEGVLPSLARPANASRIFHGIVFDAGSTGTRIHVYTFIQKDPELPLLEKETFQSVKPGLSAYADTPETAGETVRQLLRVAKKAVPHVEWERTPVVLRATAGLRLLPPKKAQALLDEVEVAFEESPFFVPDNSVHIMNGTDEGILAWVTVNFLTGQLQAKTKKTVGTLDLGGASTQITFLPKFKTIESAPPDHIARFDLLSTTYELYTHSCTDTHQTDSSLERKVFESSCLSRKFREDWSFGGLTYKISGIPDGSTGFTECYKEMLKVVKGVIHQPPELQDSNTFYAFSYYFDIAVEAGLIDERRGGMVKVQDYSIRAKEVCNKLSMYLATKPFLCMDITYITCLLKDGFGFKDETILKLTQKVNNVETSWALGAIFDYFQNIKIH
;
A
#
# COMPACT_ATOMS: atom_id res chain seq x y z
N MET A 1 -0.50 5.83 21.32
CA MET A 1 -0.37 4.94 20.13
C MET A 1 -1.68 4.68 19.39
N VAL A 2 -2.87 4.90 19.98
CA VAL A 2 -4.18 4.64 19.34
C VAL A 2 -4.60 5.72 18.31
N LYS A 3 -4.14 6.97 18.47
CA LYS A 3 -4.58 8.13 17.66
C LYS A 3 -4.30 8.07 16.16
N SER A 4 -3.34 7.25 15.70
CA SER A 4 -2.95 7.18 14.28
C SER A 4 -3.70 6.11 13.49
N ARG A 5 -4.28 5.10 14.15
CA ARG A 5 -4.91 3.96 13.46
C ARG A 5 -6.32 4.29 12.99
N SER A 6 -7.12 4.93 13.83
CA SER A 6 -8.51 5.26 13.51
C SER A 6 -8.72 6.40 12.49
N LEU A 7 -7.64 6.89 11.89
CA LEU A 7 -7.64 7.86 10.79
C LEU A 7 -8.32 7.33 9.52
N HIS A 8 -8.30 6.00 9.32
CA HIS A 8 -8.59 5.35 8.04
C HIS A 8 -10.04 5.58 7.56
N LEU A 9 -10.93 6.05 8.43
CA LEU A 9 -12.37 6.08 8.16
C LEU A 9 -13.03 7.44 8.14
N LEU A 10 -12.40 8.42 8.77
CA LEU A 10 -12.84 9.80 8.66
C LEU A 10 -12.54 10.36 7.26
N PHE A 11 -11.57 9.78 6.56
CA PHE A 11 -11.28 10.06 5.16
C PHE A 11 -12.19 9.30 4.19
N THR A 12 -12.51 8.03 4.47
CA THR A 12 -13.40 7.25 3.59
C THR A 12 -14.85 7.77 3.68
N GLY A 13 -15.29 8.27 4.85
CA GLY A 13 -16.65 8.75 5.14
C GLY A 13 -17.21 9.90 4.31
N TRP A 14 -16.39 10.67 3.58
CA TRP A 14 -16.77 11.98 3.04
C TRP A 14 -16.62 12.08 1.52
N CYS A 15 -17.55 11.43 0.81
CA CYS A 15 -17.56 11.42 -0.65
C CYS A 15 -18.98 11.58 -1.19
N HIS A 16 -19.37 12.81 -1.56
CA HIS A 16 -20.61 13.08 -2.29
C HIS A 16 -20.41 13.98 -3.52
N CYS A 17 -20.85 13.44 -4.66
CA CYS A 17 -21.41 14.05 -5.88
C CYS A 17 -20.55 14.71 -6.98
N ARG A 18 -20.77 14.11 -8.17
CA ARG A 18 -20.93 14.61 -9.55
C ARG A 18 -19.71 14.76 -10.49
N TYR A 19 -19.79 13.92 -11.53
CA TYR A 19 -19.18 14.01 -12.85
C TYR A 19 -19.38 15.37 -13.53
N SER A 20 -18.32 15.84 -14.18
CA SER A 20 -18.44 16.37 -15.54
C SER A 20 -17.15 16.08 -16.33
N LEU A 21 -17.35 15.53 -17.53
CA LEU A 21 -16.35 15.20 -18.54
C LEU A 21 -15.83 16.46 -19.25
N SER A 22 -14.55 16.46 -19.60
CA SER A 22 -14.11 17.05 -20.87
C SER A 22 -12.72 16.57 -21.27
N VAL A 23 -12.71 15.89 -22.42
CA VAL A 23 -11.58 15.44 -23.26
C VAL A 23 -10.97 16.64 -23.98
N PHE A 24 -9.65 16.67 -24.19
CA PHE A 24 -9.03 17.13 -25.45
C PHE A 24 -7.63 16.55 -25.63
N ASN A 25 -7.25 16.41 -26.90
CA ASN A 25 -6.21 15.53 -27.43
C ASN A 25 -5.25 16.33 -28.37
N VAL A 26 -4.08 15.75 -28.63
CA VAL A 26 -3.13 15.94 -29.76
C VAL A 26 -2.10 17.08 -29.71
N GLY A 27 -0.83 16.72 -30.00
CA GLY A 27 0.13 17.65 -30.65
C GLY A 27 1.66 17.39 -30.59
N ILE A 28 2.13 16.31 -31.24
CA ILE A 28 3.42 15.99 -31.90
C ILE A 28 4.58 17.03 -31.93
N GLY A 29 5.86 16.58 -31.80
CA GLY A 29 7.02 17.25 -32.45
C GLY A 29 8.47 16.84 -32.06
N LEU A 30 9.03 15.83 -32.77
CA LEU A 30 10.42 15.62 -33.28
C LEU A 30 11.72 15.87 -32.45
N ASP A 31 12.42 14.75 -32.21
CA ASP A 31 13.78 14.33 -32.68
C ASP A 31 15.03 15.24 -32.55
N LEU A 32 16.10 14.68 -31.97
CA LEU A 32 17.46 14.61 -32.55
C LEU A 32 18.43 13.81 -31.65
N SER A 33 19.20 12.96 -32.31
CA SER A 33 20.17 11.99 -31.79
C SER A 33 21.61 12.50 -31.87
N VAL A 34 22.47 12.13 -30.91
CA VAL A 34 23.93 11.91 -31.08
C VAL A 34 24.42 10.97 -29.95
N GLY A 35 25.13 9.90 -30.28
CA GLY A 35 25.76 8.98 -29.30
C GLY A 35 27.29 9.02 -29.36
N VAL A 36 27.96 8.40 -28.38
CA VAL A 36 29.33 7.83 -28.49
C VAL A 36 29.50 6.68 -27.48
N GLU A 37 30.02 5.55 -27.96
CA GLU A 37 30.43 4.35 -27.21
C GLU A 37 31.69 4.55 -26.36
N GLY A 38 31.76 3.85 -25.22
CA GLY A 38 32.97 3.68 -24.43
C GLY A 38 33.05 2.27 -23.84
N VAL A 39 33.95 1.45 -24.40
CA VAL A 39 34.23 0.06 -24.03
C VAL A 39 35.21 0.02 -22.84
N LEU A 40 34.89 -0.75 -21.79
CA LEU A 40 35.87 -1.21 -20.79
C LEU A 40 35.63 -2.69 -20.43
N PRO A 41 36.70 -3.44 -20.09
CA PRO A 41 36.78 -4.88 -20.28
C PRO A 41 36.11 -5.71 -19.18
N SER A 42 35.49 -6.81 -19.61
CA SER A 42 34.84 -7.81 -18.76
C SER A 42 35.86 -8.67 -18.01
N LEU A 43 35.86 -8.57 -16.67
CA LEU A 43 36.43 -9.59 -15.79
C LEU A 43 35.44 -10.76 -15.68
N ALA A 44 35.56 -11.73 -16.59
CA ALA A 44 34.76 -12.96 -16.54
C ALA A 44 35.07 -13.73 -15.25
N ARG A 45 34.11 -13.74 -14.32
CA ARG A 45 34.10 -14.63 -13.15
C ARG A 45 33.75 -16.06 -13.58
N PRO A 46 34.18 -17.10 -12.82
CA PRO A 46 33.89 -18.49 -13.16
C PRO A 46 32.38 -18.76 -13.21
N ALA A 47 31.97 -19.66 -14.11
CA ALA A 47 30.59 -20.06 -14.42
C ALA A 47 29.83 -20.79 -13.28
N ASN A 48 30.24 -20.61 -12.02
CA ASN A 48 29.63 -21.26 -10.86
C ASN A 48 29.69 -20.40 -9.57
N ALA A 49 29.98 -19.10 -9.69
CA ALA A 49 29.94 -18.18 -8.54
C ALA A 49 28.52 -17.63 -8.38
N SER A 50 27.81 -18.03 -7.32
CA SER A 50 26.55 -17.38 -6.95
C SER A 50 26.83 -15.89 -6.69
N ARG A 51 26.20 -15.00 -7.47
CA ARG A 51 26.38 -13.55 -7.33
C ARG A 51 25.46 -13.04 -6.23
N ILE A 52 26.05 -12.54 -5.15
CA ILE A 52 25.31 -11.84 -4.09
C ILE A 52 25.14 -10.39 -4.49
N PHE A 53 23.94 -9.86 -4.34
CA PHE A 53 23.66 -8.44 -4.57
C PHE A 53 22.59 -7.95 -3.60
N HIS A 54 22.51 -6.63 -3.46
CA HIS A 54 21.67 -5.98 -2.45
C HIS A 54 20.77 -4.95 -3.11
N GLY A 55 19.66 -4.61 -2.46
CA GLY A 55 18.83 -3.48 -2.85
C GLY A 55 18.17 -2.85 -1.64
N ILE A 56 18.05 -1.52 -1.66
CA ILE A 56 17.47 -0.73 -0.57
C ILE A 56 16.21 -0.06 -1.10
N VAL A 57 15.09 -0.31 -0.44
CA VAL A 57 13.81 0.31 -0.76
C VAL A 57 13.27 1.05 0.45
N PHE A 58 12.90 2.31 0.24
CA PHE A 58 12.15 3.11 1.17
C PHE A 58 10.68 3.12 0.79
N ASP A 59 9.83 2.66 1.71
CA ASP A 59 8.39 2.85 1.64
C ASP A 59 8.00 4.08 2.46
N ALA A 60 7.69 5.18 1.78
CA ALA A 60 7.17 6.41 2.39
C ALA A 60 5.64 6.39 2.43
N GLY A 61 5.11 5.54 3.30
CA GLY A 61 3.68 5.43 3.58
C GLY A 61 3.12 6.62 4.38
N SER A 62 1.79 6.78 4.35
CA SER A 62 1.11 7.90 5.04
C SER A 62 1.26 7.90 6.56
N THR A 63 1.41 6.73 7.19
CA THR A 63 1.47 6.59 8.65
C THR A 63 2.88 6.38 9.19
N GLY A 64 3.85 6.13 8.32
CA GLY A 64 5.22 5.83 8.69
C GLY A 64 6.10 5.58 7.47
N THR A 65 7.40 5.80 7.65
CA THR A 65 8.42 5.53 6.65
C THR A 65 9.18 4.26 7.04
N ARG A 66 9.45 3.39 6.07
CA ARG A 66 10.11 2.09 6.27
C ARG A 66 11.31 1.97 5.37
N ILE A 67 12.36 1.31 5.85
CA ILE A 67 13.49 0.88 5.04
C ILE A 67 13.52 -0.64 4.98
N HIS A 68 13.69 -1.15 3.77
CA HIS A 68 13.89 -2.56 3.46
C HIS A 68 15.27 -2.69 2.81
N VAL A 69 16.10 -3.57 3.36
CA VAL A 69 17.41 -3.92 2.79
C VAL A 69 17.38 -5.40 2.46
N TYR A 70 17.36 -5.70 1.18
CA TYR A 70 17.29 -7.06 0.68
C TYR A 70 18.67 -7.57 0.27
N THR A 71 18.98 -8.81 0.60
CA THR A 71 20.14 -9.55 0.09
C THR A 71 19.66 -10.71 -0.76
N PHE A 72 20.14 -10.75 -2.00
CA PHE A 72 19.78 -11.75 -2.99
C PHE A 72 20.97 -12.59 -3.39
N ILE A 73 20.71 -13.85 -3.73
CA ILE A 73 21.67 -14.78 -4.29
C ILE A 73 21.18 -15.15 -5.70
N GLN A 74 21.87 -14.65 -6.73
CA GLN A 74 21.61 -15.04 -8.11
C GLN A 74 22.07 -16.49 -8.34
N LYS A 75 21.17 -17.31 -8.86
CA LYS A 75 21.45 -18.64 -9.39
C LYS A 75 20.96 -18.66 -10.83
N ASP A 76 21.84 -18.36 -11.79
CA ASP A 76 21.42 -18.36 -13.20
C ASP A 76 20.96 -19.75 -13.63
N PRO A 77 19.82 -19.88 -14.35
CA PRO A 77 18.98 -18.85 -14.97
C PRO A 77 17.65 -18.53 -14.22
N GLU A 78 17.58 -18.74 -12.91
CA GLU A 78 16.34 -18.63 -12.12
C GLU A 78 16.12 -17.22 -11.51
N LEU A 79 14.90 -16.98 -11.00
CA LEU A 79 14.65 -15.84 -10.10
C LEU A 79 15.66 -15.88 -8.94
N PRO A 80 16.24 -14.74 -8.54
CA PRO A 80 17.21 -14.74 -7.46
C PRO A 80 16.55 -15.20 -6.17
N LEU A 81 17.30 -15.96 -5.38
CA LEU A 81 16.87 -16.37 -4.06
C LEU A 81 17.00 -15.16 -3.11
N LEU A 82 15.90 -14.78 -2.47
CA LEU A 82 15.94 -13.81 -1.37
C LEU A 82 16.51 -14.51 -0.13
N GLU A 83 17.74 -14.15 0.25
CA GLU A 83 18.43 -14.69 1.42
C GLU A 83 17.91 -14.02 2.70
N LYS A 84 17.83 -12.69 2.68
CA LYS A 84 17.58 -11.89 3.89
C LYS A 84 16.89 -10.58 3.58
N GLU A 85 16.00 -10.17 4.49
CA GLU A 85 15.53 -8.80 4.64
C GLU A 85 16.02 -8.22 5.98
N THR A 86 16.55 -7.00 5.95
CA THR A 86 16.68 -6.14 7.14
C THR A 86 15.64 -5.04 7.05
N PHE A 87 14.80 -4.92 8.06
CA PHE A 87 13.64 -4.04 8.07
C PHE A 87 13.68 -3.10 9.28
N GLN A 88 13.39 -1.81 9.07
CA GLN A 88 13.09 -0.86 10.15
C GLN A 88 11.99 0.11 9.72
N SER A 89 11.13 0.50 10.66
CA SER A 89 10.07 1.49 10.47
C SER A 89 10.17 2.62 11.50
N VAL A 90 9.79 3.82 11.09
CA VAL A 90 9.66 5.02 11.93
C VAL A 90 8.30 5.68 11.69
N LYS A 91 7.82 6.42 12.70
CA LYS A 91 6.57 7.20 12.65
C LYS A 91 6.83 8.62 13.15
N PRO A 92 6.10 9.64 12.65
CA PRO A 92 5.10 9.58 11.58
C PRO A 92 5.71 9.36 10.18
N GLY A 93 4.86 9.25 9.14
CA GLY A 93 5.28 9.20 7.74
C GLY A 93 5.69 10.57 7.20
N LEU A 94 6.34 10.61 6.03
CA LEU A 94 6.90 11.85 5.48
C LEU A 94 5.86 12.96 5.25
N SER A 95 4.60 12.60 4.95
CA SER A 95 3.53 13.58 4.73
C SER A 95 3.20 14.42 5.98
N ALA A 96 3.55 13.94 7.18
CA ALA A 96 3.39 14.71 8.41
C ALA A 96 4.37 15.90 8.51
N TYR A 97 5.42 15.91 7.69
CA TYR A 97 6.45 16.95 7.65
C TYR A 97 6.25 17.91 6.47
N ALA A 98 5.04 17.98 5.90
CA ALA A 98 4.74 18.83 4.73
C ALA A 98 5.04 20.33 4.95
N ASP A 99 5.12 20.78 6.20
CA ASP A 99 5.48 22.15 6.58
C ASP A 99 6.93 22.29 7.09
N THR A 100 7.66 21.18 7.25
CA THR A 100 9.06 21.11 7.70
C THR A 100 9.85 20.04 6.92
N PRO A 101 10.06 20.22 5.60
CA PRO A 101 10.62 19.18 4.73
C PRO A 101 11.98 18.64 5.18
N GLU A 102 12.80 19.45 5.83
CA GLU A 102 14.14 19.11 6.32
C GLU A 102 14.09 17.93 7.31
N THR A 103 13.01 17.85 8.11
CA THR A 103 12.76 16.72 9.03
C THR A 103 12.52 15.40 8.27
N ALA A 104 11.99 15.45 7.04
CA ALA A 104 11.86 14.28 6.18
C ALA A 104 13.24 13.76 5.74
N GLY A 105 14.14 14.66 5.33
CA GLY A 105 15.53 14.33 5.01
C GLY A 105 16.27 13.72 6.20
N GLU A 106 16.15 14.30 7.41
CA GLU A 106 16.70 13.73 8.64
C GLU A 106 16.18 12.33 8.94
N THR A 107 14.89 12.10 8.75
CA THR A 107 14.24 10.79 8.93
C THR A 107 14.85 9.75 7.98
N VAL A 108 15.08 10.11 6.71
CA VAL A 108 15.72 9.23 5.73
C VAL A 108 17.19 8.97 6.08
N ARG A 109 17.95 10.00 6.48
CA ARG A 109 19.34 9.84 6.95
C ARG A 109 19.44 8.88 8.13
N GLN A 110 18.50 8.93 9.07
CA GLN A 110 18.45 7.99 10.19
C GLN A 110 18.29 6.54 9.71
N LEU A 111 17.34 6.30 8.81
CA LEU A 111 17.07 4.97 8.26
C LEU A 111 18.21 4.46 7.38
N LEU A 112 18.91 5.32 6.62
CA LEU A 112 20.11 4.95 5.85
C LEU A 112 21.22 4.36 6.72
N ARG A 113 21.27 4.68 8.02
CA ARG A 113 22.21 4.04 8.96
C ARG A 113 21.94 2.54 9.13
N VAL A 114 20.70 2.09 8.94
CA VAL A 114 20.35 0.66 8.93
C VAL A 114 20.97 -0.02 7.72
N ALA A 115 20.82 0.57 6.54
CA ALA A 115 21.44 0.06 5.32
C ALA A 115 22.96 -0.01 5.43
N LYS A 116 23.61 1.03 5.97
CA LYS A 116 25.08 1.03 6.20
C LYS A 116 25.54 -0.11 7.12
N LYS A 117 24.70 -0.55 8.07
CA LYS A 117 25.00 -1.69 8.95
C LYS A 117 24.71 -3.04 8.30
N ALA A 118 23.74 -3.09 7.39
CA ALA A 118 23.26 -4.33 6.77
C ALA A 118 24.06 -4.71 5.52
N VAL A 119 24.49 -3.73 4.71
CA VAL A 119 25.20 -3.94 3.45
C VAL A 119 26.71 -3.86 3.68
N PRO A 120 27.53 -4.82 3.19
CA PRO A 120 28.99 -4.74 3.26
C PRO A 120 29.52 -3.48 2.58
N HIS A 121 30.52 -2.83 3.17
CA HIS A 121 31.09 -1.57 2.66
C HIS A 121 31.51 -1.63 1.18
N VAL A 122 32.08 -2.75 0.74
CA VAL A 122 32.54 -2.96 -0.65
C VAL A 122 31.40 -3.05 -1.68
N GLU A 123 30.15 -3.18 -1.22
CA GLU A 123 28.96 -3.27 -2.05
C GLU A 123 28.16 -1.96 -2.06
N TRP A 124 28.53 -0.94 -1.27
CA TRP A 124 27.74 0.30 -1.15
C TRP A 124 27.53 1.00 -2.49
N GLU A 125 28.62 1.29 -3.20
CA GLU A 125 28.60 2.03 -4.48
C GLU A 125 27.81 1.32 -5.60
N ARG A 126 27.47 0.04 -5.46
CA ARG A 126 26.67 -0.71 -6.43
C ARG A 126 25.30 -1.13 -5.93
N THR A 127 24.98 -0.82 -4.66
CA THR A 127 23.70 -1.17 -4.06
C THR A 127 22.73 -0.03 -4.34
N PRO A 128 21.69 -0.25 -5.17
CA PRO A 128 20.70 0.76 -5.46
C PRO A 128 19.90 1.13 -4.20
N VAL A 129 19.64 2.43 -4.05
CA VAL A 129 18.68 2.96 -3.09
C VAL A 129 17.55 3.68 -3.82
N VAL A 130 16.32 3.29 -3.52
CA VAL A 130 15.11 3.89 -4.10
C VAL A 130 14.10 4.19 -3.01
N LEU A 131 13.28 5.23 -3.22
CA LEU A 131 12.12 5.57 -2.43
C LEU A 131 10.88 5.62 -3.32
N ARG A 132 9.79 5.04 -2.84
CA ARG A 132 8.45 5.35 -3.37
C ARG A 132 7.57 5.89 -2.26
N ALA A 133 6.94 7.02 -2.54
CA ALA A 133 5.90 7.57 -1.69
C ALA A 133 4.52 7.15 -2.21
N THR A 134 3.59 6.87 -1.29
CA THR A 134 2.26 6.36 -1.64
C THR A 134 1.18 7.45 -1.51
N ALA A 135 -0.07 7.06 -1.27
CA ALA A 135 -1.23 7.96 -1.22
C ALA A 135 -1.05 9.16 -0.27
N GLY A 136 -0.29 8.99 0.82
CA GLY A 136 -0.04 10.08 1.78
C GLY A 136 0.57 11.33 1.17
N LEU A 137 1.51 11.17 0.22
CA LEU A 137 2.11 12.31 -0.49
C LEU A 137 1.28 12.73 -1.71
N ARG A 138 0.55 11.79 -2.35
CA ARG A 138 -0.40 12.11 -3.45
C ARG A 138 -1.46 13.14 -3.03
N LEU A 139 -1.85 13.14 -1.76
CA LEU A 139 -2.86 14.04 -1.20
C LEU A 139 -2.33 15.44 -0.84
N LEU A 140 -1.02 15.66 -0.84
CA LEU A 140 -0.44 16.96 -0.51
C LEU A 140 -0.49 17.91 -1.71
N PRO A 141 -0.48 19.24 -1.47
CA PRO A 141 -0.23 20.21 -2.53
C PRO A 141 1.08 19.88 -3.27
N PRO A 142 1.12 19.91 -4.63
CA PRO A 142 2.28 19.44 -5.40
C PRO A 142 3.62 20.05 -4.96
N LYS A 143 3.64 21.34 -4.60
CA LYS A 143 4.84 22.02 -4.12
C LYS A 143 5.37 21.46 -2.79
N LYS A 144 4.47 21.09 -1.87
CA LYS A 144 4.87 20.50 -0.57
C LYS A 144 5.34 19.07 -0.76
N ALA A 145 4.66 18.31 -1.62
CA ALA A 145 5.09 16.97 -1.97
C ALA A 145 6.50 17.00 -2.60
N GLN A 146 6.74 17.89 -3.55
CA GLN A 146 8.06 18.02 -4.20
C GLN A 146 9.15 18.41 -3.20
N ALA A 147 8.92 19.42 -2.35
CA ALA A 147 9.90 19.83 -1.34
C ALA A 147 10.31 18.67 -0.40
N LEU A 148 9.38 17.77 -0.08
CA LEU A 148 9.69 16.57 0.69
C LEU A 148 10.57 15.59 -0.09
N LEU A 149 10.31 15.39 -1.39
CA LEU A 149 11.11 14.51 -2.24
C LEU A 149 12.52 15.07 -2.47
N ASP A 150 12.64 16.40 -2.65
CA ASP A 150 13.93 17.07 -2.81
C ASP A 150 14.85 16.80 -1.60
N GLU A 151 14.33 16.88 -0.38
CA GLU A 151 15.07 16.55 0.85
C GLU A 151 15.46 15.07 0.96
N VAL A 152 14.68 14.18 0.35
CA VAL A 152 15.03 12.75 0.23
C VAL A 152 16.16 12.57 -0.77
N GLU A 153 16.11 13.24 -1.92
CA GLU A 153 17.16 13.19 -2.95
C GLU A 153 18.50 13.66 -2.38
N VAL A 154 18.53 14.80 -1.67
CA VAL A 154 19.73 15.28 -0.97
C VAL A 154 20.26 14.22 0.02
N ALA A 155 19.37 13.59 0.81
CA ALA A 155 19.78 12.54 1.74
C ALA A 155 20.34 11.28 1.04
N PHE A 156 19.87 10.97 -0.17
CA PHE A 156 20.37 9.87 -1.00
C PHE A 156 21.73 10.21 -1.62
N GLU A 157 21.91 11.41 -2.15
CA GLU A 157 23.18 11.90 -2.72
C GLU A 157 24.30 11.98 -1.67
N GLU A 158 23.99 12.34 -0.43
CA GLU A 158 24.94 12.30 0.70
C GLU A 158 25.29 10.87 1.16
N SER A 159 24.54 9.87 0.67
CA SER A 159 24.75 8.47 1.02
C SER A 159 25.80 7.80 0.10
N PRO A 160 26.48 6.75 0.56
CA PRO A 160 27.46 6.03 -0.26
C PRO A 160 26.83 5.02 -1.21
N PHE A 161 25.49 4.96 -1.28
CA PHE A 161 24.77 3.99 -2.08
C PHE A 161 24.59 4.49 -3.51
N PHE A 162 24.40 3.55 -4.44
CA PHE A 162 24.08 3.91 -5.81
C PHE A 162 22.68 4.54 -5.85
N VAL A 163 22.58 5.77 -6.35
CA VAL A 163 21.30 6.49 -6.53
C VAL A 163 20.92 6.43 -8.01
N PRO A 164 19.94 5.61 -8.39
CA PRO A 164 19.55 5.48 -9.79
C PRO A 164 18.71 6.67 -10.27
N ASP A 165 18.56 6.81 -11.59
CA ASP A 165 17.56 7.71 -12.16
C ASP A 165 16.15 7.33 -11.68
N ASN A 166 15.29 8.32 -11.42
CA ASN A 166 13.94 8.13 -10.87
C ASN A 166 13.94 7.33 -9.54
N SER A 167 15.02 7.43 -8.76
CA SER A 167 15.15 6.78 -7.45
C SER A 167 14.11 7.24 -6.45
N VAL A 168 13.67 8.50 -6.51
CA VAL A 168 12.70 9.09 -5.60
C VAL A 168 11.49 9.57 -6.40
N HIS A 169 10.31 8.97 -6.18
CA HIS A 169 9.08 9.49 -6.77
C HIS A 169 7.81 9.00 -6.04
N ILE A 170 6.67 9.61 -6.38
CA ILE A 170 5.36 9.21 -5.88
C ILE A 170 4.80 8.13 -6.80
N MET A 171 4.54 6.95 -6.22
CA MET A 171 4.00 5.80 -6.93
C MET A 171 2.48 5.93 -7.09
N ASN A 172 2.00 5.60 -8.29
CA ASN A 172 0.57 5.53 -8.55
C ASN A 172 -0.04 4.29 -7.86
N GLY A 173 -1.36 4.27 -7.71
CA GLY A 173 -2.03 3.18 -7.00
C GLY A 173 -2.02 1.84 -7.74
N THR A 174 -1.96 1.86 -9.07
CA THR A 174 -1.90 0.68 -9.93
C THR A 174 -0.59 -0.08 -9.71
N ASP A 175 0.53 0.63 -9.73
CA ASP A 175 1.87 0.10 -9.47
C ASP A 175 1.98 -0.43 -8.05
N GLU A 176 1.45 0.29 -7.05
CA GLU A 176 1.40 -0.16 -5.65
C GLU A 176 0.75 -1.54 -5.53
N GLY A 177 -0.38 -1.75 -6.22
CA GLY A 177 -1.07 -3.04 -6.26
C GLY A 177 -0.29 -4.14 -6.99
N ILE A 178 0.27 -3.84 -8.17
CA ILE A 178 1.06 -4.81 -8.96
C ILE A 178 2.30 -5.27 -8.19
N LEU A 179 3.06 -4.34 -7.63
CA LEU A 179 4.30 -4.65 -6.92
C LEU A 179 4.04 -5.41 -5.61
N ALA A 180 2.92 -5.13 -4.93
CA ALA A 180 2.45 -5.94 -3.82
C ALA A 180 2.09 -7.37 -4.25
N TRP A 181 1.39 -7.52 -5.38
CA TRP A 181 1.07 -8.82 -5.96
C TRP A 181 2.32 -9.63 -6.33
N VAL A 182 3.31 -8.98 -6.94
CA VAL A 182 4.62 -9.58 -7.26
C VAL A 182 5.31 -10.06 -5.99
N THR A 183 5.34 -9.23 -4.95
CA THR A 183 5.94 -9.58 -3.65
C THR A 183 5.32 -10.86 -3.07
N VAL A 184 3.99 -10.92 -2.95
CA VAL A 184 3.31 -12.07 -2.37
C VAL A 184 3.51 -13.33 -3.22
N ASN A 185 3.37 -13.23 -4.53
CA ASN A 185 3.52 -14.38 -5.42
C ASN A 185 4.97 -14.85 -5.52
N PHE A 186 5.95 -13.96 -5.36
CA PHE A 186 7.36 -14.31 -5.23
C PHE A 186 7.60 -15.08 -3.92
N LEU A 187 7.19 -14.53 -2.78
CA LEU A 187 7.43 -15.11 -1.46
C LEU A 187 6.70 -16.44 -1.25
N THR A 188 5.60 -16.66 -1.95
CA THR A 188 4.83 -17.92 -1.93
C THR A 188 5.26 -18.91 -3.01
N GLY A 189 6.27 -18.59 -3.82
CA GLY A 189 6.82 -19.46 -4.86
C GLY A 189 5.96 -19.60 -6.11
N GLN A 190 4.88 -18.83 -6.24
CA GLN A 190 3.93 -18.94 -7.36
C GLN A 190 4.49 -18.39 -8.67
N LEU A 191 5.45 -17.47 -8.62
CA LEU A 191 6.11 -16.93 -9.82
C LEU A 191 7.14 -17.90 -10.43
N GLN A 192 7.63 -18.87 -9.65
CA GLN A 192 8.55 -19.91 -10.13
C GLN A 192 7.82 -21.13 -10.67
N ALA A 193 6.55 -21.32 -10.29
CA ALA A 193 5.79 -22.48 -10.68
C ALA A 193 5.32 -22.36 -12.15
N LYS A 194 5.52 -23.42 -12.95
CA LYS A 194 4.88 -23.57 -14.28
C LYS A 194 3.34 -23.51 -14.23
N THR A 195 2.77 -23.58 -13.03
CA THR A 195 1.34 -23.48 -12.78
C THR A 195 0.95 -22.02 -12.63
N LYS A 196 0.04 -21.52 -13.48
CA LYS A 196 -0.56 -20.17 -13.40
C LYS A 196 -1.50 -19.98 -12.18
N LYS A 197 -1.18 -20.58 -11.03
CA LYS A 197 -2.00 -20.54 -9.80
C LYS A 197 -1.46 -19.50 -8.83
N THR A 198 -1.58 -18.24 -9.23
CA THR A 198 -1.22 -17.10 -8.39
C THR A 198 -2.31 -16.82 -7.36
N VAL A 199 -1.96 -16.08 -6.31
CA VAL A 199 -2.91 -15.60 -5.30
C VAL A 199 -3.21 -14.13 -5.53
N GLY A 200 -4.40 -13.69 -5.15
CA GLY A 200 -4.76 -12.28 -5.14
C GLY A 200 -4.25 -11.57 -3.88
N THR A 201 -4.14 -10.25 -3.95
CA THR A 201 -3.67 -9.39 -2.86
C THR A 201 -4.67 -8.28 -2.57
N LEU A 202 -4.80 -7.97 -1.27
CA LEU A 202 -5.55 -6.84 -0.73
C LEU A 202 -4.61 -6.05 0.19
N ASP A 203 -4.32 -4.81 -0.20
CA ASP A 203 -3.59 -3.85 0.63
C ASP A 203 -4.56 -2.77 1.09
N LEU A 204 -4.66 -2.53 2.39
CA LEU A 204 -5.39 -1.38 2.93
C LEU A 204 -4.38 -0.49 3.63
N GLY A 205 -3.85 0.47 2.87
CA GLY A 205 -2.98 1.51 3.36
C GLY A 205 -3.76 2.61 4.09
N GLY A 206 -3.04 3.64 4.53
CA GLY A 206 -3.65 4.71 5.34
C GLY A 206 -4.51 5.72 4.59
N ALA A 207 -4.44 5.75 3.25
CA ALA A 207 -5.17 6.71 2.41
C ALA A 207 -5.66 6.11 1.07
N SER A 208 -5.48 4.81 0.88
CA SER A 208 -5.95 4.07 -0.29
C SER A 208 -6.01 2.58 0.02
N THR A 209 -6.78 1.85 -0.78
CA THR A 209 -6.74 0.39 -0.81
C THR A 209 -6.51 -0.13 -2.20
N GLN A 210 -5.79 -1.24 -2.32
CA GLN A 210 -5.46 -1.90 -3.56
C GLN A 210 -6.00 -3.31 -3.54
N ILE A 211 -6.59 -3.72 -4.67
CA ILE A 211 -6.93 -5.10 -4.97
C ILE A 211 -6.26 -5.49 -6.27
N THR A 212 -5.51 -6.59 -6.26
CA THR A 212 -4.77 -7.06 -7.43
C THR A 212 -4.81 -8.59 -7.53
N PHE A 213 -5.14 -9.13 -8.70
CA PHE A 213 -5.18 -10.57 -8.94
C PHE A 213 -5.11 -10.91 -10.44
N LEU A 214 -4.88 -12.18 -10.76
CA LEU A 214 -4.91 -12.67 -12.14
C LEU A 214 -6.37 -12.95 -12.57
N PRO A 215 -6.95 -12.16 -13.49
CA PRO A 215 -8.36 -12.23 -13.82
C PRO A 215 -8.69 -13.40 -14.75
N LYS A 216 -9.94 -13.84 -14.70
CA LYS A 216 -10.57 -14.72 -15.69
C LYS A 216 -11.17 -13.90 -16.83
N PHE A 217 -11.46 -14.58 -17.94
CA PHE A 217 -12.03 -13.98 -19.15
C PHE A 217 -13.23 -13.05 -18.89
N LYS A 218 -14.18 -13.45 -18.04
CA LYS A 218 -15.36 -12.63 -17.71
C LYS A 218 -14.99 -11.30 -17.04
N THR A 219 -13.96 -11.28 -16.20
CA THR A 219 -13.46 -10.07 -15.56
C THR A 219 -12.78 -9.18 -16.61
N ILE A 220 -12.01 -9.74 -17.53
CA ILE A 220 -11.35 -9.00 -18.62
C ILE A 220 -12.39 -8.30 -19.52
N GLU A 221 -13.51 -8.97 -19.84
CA GLU A 221 -14.57 -8.39 -20.67
C GLU A 221 -15.38 -7.29 -19.99
N SER A 222 -15.53 -7.34 -18.66
CA SER A 222 -16.42 -6.44 -17.91
C SER A 222 -15.68 -5.33 -17.16
N ALA A 223 -14.39 -5.51 -16.89
CA ALA A 223 -13.60 -4.53 -16.16
C ALA A 223 -13.41 -3.24 -16.97
N PRO A 224 -13.39 -2.06 -16.31
CA PRO A 224 -12.91 -0.84 -16.90
C PRO A 224 -11.50 -1.01 -17.50
N PRO A 225 -11.19 -0.38 -18.65
CA PRO A 225 -9.90 -0.54 -19.32
C PRO A 225 -8.69 -0.19 -18.44
N ASP A 226 -8.84 0.76 -17.53
CA ASP A 226 -7.82 1.22 -16.58
C ASP A 226 -7.62 0.29 -15.39
N HIS A 227 -8.48 -0.73 -15.22
CA HIS A 227 -8.32 -1.75 -14.17
C HIS A 227 -7.58 -3.00 -14.66
N ILE A 228 -7.26 -3.09 -15.95
CA ILE A 228 -6.47 -4.18 -16.52
C ILE A 228 -5.08 -3.64 -16.83
N ALA A 229 -4.08 -4.15 -16.12
CA ALA A 229 -2.69 -3.77 -16.29
C ALA A 229 -1.87 -4.95 -16.82
N ARG A 230 -1.01 -4.67 -17.81
CA ARG A 230 -0.06 -5.64 -18.34
C ARG A 230 1.31 -5.31 -17.80
N PHE A 231 2.00 -6.31 -17.27
CA PHE A 231 3.37 -6.14 -16.79
C PHE A 231 4.21 -7.35 -17.17
N ASP A 232 5.46 -7.09 -17.50
CA ASP A 232 6.43 -8.13 -17.82
C ASP A 232 7.24 -8.46 -16.58
N LEU A 233 7.37 -9.76 -16.30
CA LEU A 233 8.28 -10.26 -15.29
C LEU A 233 9.10 -11.39 -15.88
N LEU A 234 10.41 -11.17 -15.99
CA LEU A 234 11.33 -12.04 -16.71
C LEU A 234 10.87 -12.26 -18.16
N SER A 235 10.54 -13.50 -18.53
CA SER A 235 10.06 -13.91 -19.85
C SER A 235 8.54 -14.10 -19.92
N THR A 236 7.81 -13.68 -18.87
CA THR A 236 6.35 -13.85 -18.79
C THR A 236 5.66 -12.50 -18.69
N THR A 237 4.78 -12.22 -19.64
CA THR A 237 3.81 -11.12 -19.53
C THR A 237 2.60 -11.59 -18.75
N TYR A 238 2.26 -10.86 -17.70
CA TYR A 238 1.05 -11.04 -16.92
C TYR A 238 0.05 -9.93 -17.26
N GLU A 239 -1.22 -10.31 -17.34
CA GLU A 239 -2.35 -9.38 -17.47
C GLU A 239 -3.14 -9.48 -16.18
N LEU A 240 -3.06 -8.46 -15.32
CA LEU A 240 -3.65 -8.44 -13.98
C LEU A 240 -4.85 -7.51 -13.95
N TYR A 241 -5.85 -7.89 -13.15
CA TYR A 241 -6.79 -6.93 -12.62
C TYR A 241 -6.11 -6.21 -11.47
N THR A 242 -6.08 -4.89 -11.50
CA THR A 242 -5.59 -4.06 -10.41
C THR A 242 -6.44 -2.82 -10.29
N HIS A 243 -6.79 -2.45 -9.07
CA HIS A 243 -7.54 -1.24 -8.81
C HIS A 243 -7.06 -0.63 -7.50
N SER A 244 -6.80 0.67 -7.51
CA SER A 244 -6.53 1.44 -6.30
C SER A 244 -7.69 2.39 -6.03
N CYS A 245 -8.45 2.09 -4.97
CA CYS A 245 -9.44 3.03 -4.48
C CYS A 245 -8.69 4.08 -3.66
N THR A 246 -8.54 5.26 -4.23
CA THR A 246 -8.00 6.43 -3.53
C THR A 246 -9.20 7.20 -3.01
N ASP A 247 -9.22 7.56 -1.72
CA ASP A 247 -10.28 8.40 -1.15
C ASP A 247 -10.11 9.85 -1.61
N THR A 248 -10.33 10.12 -2.90
CA THR A 248 -10.25 11.46 -3.48
C THR A 248 -11.62 11.90 -3.93
N HIS A 249 -12.47 12.28 -2.97
CA HIS A 249 -13.39 13.38 -3.22
C HIS A 249 -12.80 14.62 -2.59
N GLN A 250 -12.46 15.59 -3.44
CA GLN A 250 -12.03 16.91 -3.03
C GLN A 250 -13.06 17.46 -2.03
N THR A 251 -12.60 17.75 -0.82
CA THR A 251 -13.40 18.46 0.15
C THR A 251 -13.64 19.86 -0.39
N ASP A 252 -14.90 20.17 -0.68
CA ASP A 252 -15.31 21.54 -0.92
C ASP A 252 -14.92 22.37 0.32
N SER A 253 -14.19 23.46 0.09
CA SER A 253 -13.58 24.34 1.08
C SER A 253 -14.60 25.18 1.89
N SER A 254 -15.87 24.77 1.90
CA SER A 254 -17.02 25.61 2.23
C SER A 254 -17.83 25.20 3.47
N LEU A 255 -17.34 24.30 4.35
CA LEU A 255 -18.01 24.01 5.62
C LEU A 255 -17.33 24.68 6.82
N GLU A 256 -17.92 25.81 7.25
CA GLU A 256 -17.58 26.56 8.46
C GLU A 256 -17.78 25.78 9.79
N ARG A 257 -18.21 24.51 9.75
CA ARG A 257 -18.26 23.63 10.93
C ARG A 257 -17.64 22.27 10.65
N LYS A 258 -16.40 22.09 11.09
CA LYS A 258 -15.64 20.83 11.04
C LYS A 258 -16.06 19.88 12.17
N VAL A 259 -17.33 19.51 12.23
CA VAL A 259 -17.87 18.54 13.20
C VAL A 259 -18.28 17.27 12.48
N PHE A 260 -17.74 16.13 12.90
CA PHE A 260 -18.06 14.81 12.40
C PHE A 260 -18.79 14.02 13.46
N GLU A 261 -20.04 13.68 13.18
CA GLU A 261 -20.87 12.83 14.03
C GLU A 261 -21.15 11.50 13.33
N SER A 262 -21.04 10.38 14.04
CA SER A 262 -21.28 9.05 13.46
C SER A 262 -21.97 8.09 14.43
N SER A 263 -22.85 7.25 13.89
CA SER A 263 -23.50 6.14 14.62
C SER A 263 -22.56 4.95 14.87
N CYS A 264 -21.39 4.93 14.22
CA CYS A 264 -20.32 3.97 14.48
C CYS A 264 -19.57 4.25 15.79
N LEU A 265 -19.73 5.46 16.35
CA LEU A 265 -19.06 5.89 17.57
C LEU A 265 -20.04 5.86 18.75
N SER A 266 -19.49 5.62 19.95
CA SER A 266 -20.28 5.70 21.18
C SER A 266 -20.86 7.10 21.37
N ARG A 267 -22.11 7.19 21.84
CA ARG A 267 -22.79 8.47 22.13
C ARG A 267 -21.99 9.40 23.05
N LYS A 268 -21.15 8.82 23.91
CA LYS A 268 -20.29 9.55 24.88
C LYS A 268 -18.93 9.94 24.32
N PHE A 269 -18.54 9.45 23.15
CA PHE A 269 -17.23 9.72 22.57
C PHE A 269 -17.18 11.15 22.00
N ARG A 270 -16.14 11.90 22.38
CA ARG A 270 -15.86 13.26 21.89
C ARG A 270 -14.33 13.43 21.85
N GLU A 271 -13.76 13.75 20.70
CA GLU A 271 -12.35 14.15 20.58
C GLU A 271 -12.15 15.21 19.49
N ASP A 272 -11.13 16.04 19.67
CA ASP A 272 -10.62 16.93 18.63
C ASP A 272 -9.45 16.25 17.91
N TRP A 273 -9.43 16.37 16.59
CA TRP A 273 -8.46 15.69 15.74
C TRP A 273 -7.94 16.64 14.66
N SER A 274 -6.64 16.59 14.36
CA SER A 274 -6.03 17.51 13.40
C SER A 274 -5.27 16.78 12.30
N PHE A 275 -5.47 17.21 11.05
CA PHE A 275 -4.77 16.70 9.87
C PHE A 275 -4.77 17.72 8.74
N GLY A 276 -3.67 17.77 7.97
CA GLY A 276 -3.57 18.67 6.82
C GLY A 276 -3.75 20.15 7.18
N GLY A 277 -3.40 20.53 8.42
CA GLY A 277 -3.62 21.89 8.95
C GLY A 277 -5.06 22.20 9.38
N LEU A 278 -5.98 21.22 9.37
CA LEU A 278 -7.38 21.39 9.76
C LEU A 278 -7.67 20.61 11.05
N THR A 279 -8.39 21.23 12.00
CA THR A 279 -8.89 20.57 13.21
C THR A 279 -10.39 20.25 13.07
N TYR A 280 -10.75 19.00 13.33
CA TYR A 280 -12.08 18.41 13.28
C TYR A 280 -12.52 17.98 14.67
N LYS A 281 -13.80 18.18 14.99
CA LYS A 281 -14.43 17.66 16.21
C LYS A 281 -15.16 16.37 15.88
N ILE A 282 -14.73 15.25 16.43
CA ILE A 282 -15.27 13.93 16.14
C ILE A 282 -16.10 13.46 17.33
N SER A 283 -17.29 12.94 17.05
CA SER A 283 -18.23 12.56 18.10
C SER A 283 -19.19 11.45 17.70
N GLY A 284 -19.71 10.71 18.69
CA GLY A 284 -20.90 9.88 18.48
C GLY A 284 -22.18 10.70 18.55
N ILE A 285 -23.20 10.32 17.79
CA ILE A 285 -24.49 11.05 17.74
C ILE A 285 -25.19 10.93 19.10
N PRO A 286 -25.35 12.03 19.87
CA PRO A 286 -25.78 11.95 21.27
C PRO A 286 -27.20 11.38 21.45
N ASP A 287 -28.14 11.79 20.61
CA ASP A 287 -29.54 11.32 20.64
C ASP A 287 -29.85 10.29 19.52
N GLY A 288 -28.81 9.80 18.84
CA GLY A 288 -28.94 8.92 17.68
C GLY A 288 -29.00 7.43 18.02
N SER A 289 -29.51 6.64 17.09
CA SER A 289 -29.33 5.19 17.09
C SER A 289 -27.86 4.84 16.83
N THR A 290 -27.33 3.90 17.61
CA THR A 290 -25.96 3.38 17.48
C THR A 290 -26.02 1.87 17.32
N GLY A 291 -24.98 1.28 16.75
CA GLY A 291 -24.88 -0.16 16.56
C GLY A 291 -24.58 -0.53 15.11
N PHE A 292 -24.39 -1.83 14.86
CA PHE A 292 -23.87 -2.29 13.58
C PHE A 292 -24.74 -1.85 12.40
N THR A 293 -26.06 -1.97 12.49
CA THR A 293 -26.96 -1.65 11.38
C THR A 293 -26.87 -0.18 10.93
N GLU A 294 -26.79 0.77 11.86
CA GLU A 294 -26.69 2.19 11.52
C GLU A 294 -25.29 2.54 11.03
N CYS A 295 -24.27 2.01 11.69
CA CYS A 295 -22.89 2.15 11.24
C CYS A 295 -22.69 1.60 9.83
N TYR A 296 -23.25 0.43 9.54
CA TYR A 296 -23.19 -0.20 8.22
C TYR A 296 -23.85 0.66 7.15
N LYS A 297 -24.99 1.30 7.44
CA LYS A 297 -25.64 2.22 6.50
C LYS A 297 -24.77 3.44 6.19
N GLU A 298 -24.04 3.96 7.18
CA GLU A 298 -23.08 5.05 6.96
C GLU A 298 -21.94 4.57 6.06
N MET A 299 -21.33 3.42 6.38
CA MET A 299 -20.21 2.87 5.62
C MET A 299 -20.60 2.40 4.22
N LEU A 300 -21.84 1.94 4.03
CA LEU A 300 -22.33 1.54 2.72
C LEU A 300 -22.37 2.73 1.73
N LYS A 301 -22.68 3.93 2.22
CA LYS A 301 -22.68 5.15 1.39
C LYS A 301 -21.30 5.51 0.85
N VAL A 302 -20.25 5.07 1.55
CA VAL A 302 -18.86 5.30 1.19
C VAL A 302 -18.41 4.36 0.08
N VAL A 303 -18.73 3.07 0.22
CA VAL A 303 -18.15 2.04 -0.66
C VAL A 303 -19.04 1.68 -1.86
N LYS A 304 -20.36 1.80 -1.72
CA LYS A 304 -21.30 1.25 -2.70
C LYS A 304 -21.34 2.09 -3.98
N GLY A 305 -21.10 1.44 -5.12
CA GLY A 305 -21.16 2.06 -6.45
C GLY A 305 -19.92 2.87 -6.82
N VAL A 306 -18.92 2.92 -5.95
CA VAL A 306 -17.61 3.55 -6.22
C VAL A 306 -16.64 2.52 -6.82
N ILE A 307 -16.80 1.25 -6.46
CA ILE A 307 -15.84 0.19 -6.76
C ILE A 307 -16.45 -0.80 -7.77
N HIS A 308 -15.71 -1.09 -8.83
CA HIS A 308 -16.05 -2.16 -9.77
C HIS A 308 -16.00 -3.52 -9.05
N GLN A 309 -16.99 -4.38 -9.29
CA GLN A 309 -17.10 -5.71 -8.69
C GLN A 309 -16.80 -6.80 -9.72
N PRO A 310 -15.57 -7.33 -9.78
CA PRO A 310 -15.22 -8.42 -10.67
C PRO A 310 -16.05 -9.67 -10.38
N PRO A 311 -16.66 -10.31 -11.39
CA PRO A 311 -17.48 -11.50 -11.19
C PRO A 311 -16.76 -12.66 -10.48
N GLU A 312 -15.44 -12.77 -10.63
CA GLU A 312 -14.66 -13.85 -10.04
C GLU A 312 -14.38 -13.71 -8.54
N LEU A 313 -14.61 -12.54 -7.93
CA LEU A 313 -14.52 -12.40 -6.47
C LEU A 313 -15.67 -13.14 -5.76
N GLN A 314 -16.67 -13.56 -6.54
CA GLN A 314 -17.71 -14.49 -6.15
C GLN A 314 -17.25 -15.95 -6.20
N ASP A 315 -16.07 -16.25 -6.72
CA ASP A 315 -15.48 -17.58 -6.66
C ASP A 315 -14.68 -17.75 -5.36
N SER A 316 -14.61 -18.97 -4.83
CA SER A 316 -13.86 -19.26 -3.61
C SER A 316 -12.35 -19.29 -3.88
N ASN A 317 -11.76 -18.10 -3.96
CA ASN A 317 -10.32 -17.89 -4.11
C ASN A 317 -9.70 -17.46 -2.77
N THR A 318 -8.41 -17.72 -2.60
CA THR A 318 -7.66 -17.23 -1.43
C THR A 318 -6.97 -15.91 -1.78
N PHE A 319 -7.16 -14.90 -0.94
CA PHE A 319 -6.47 -13.61 -1.05
C PHE A 319 -5.53 -13.42 0.14
N TYR A 320 -4.36 -12.85 -0.10
CA TYR A 320 -3.51 -12.33 0.96
C TYR A 320 -3.94 -10.91 1.28
N ALA A 321 -4.29 -10.65 2.52
CA ALA A 321 -4.65 -9.32 3.01
C ALA A 321 -3.64 -8.87 4.06
N PHE A 322 -3.16 -7.64 3.96
CA PHE A 322 -2.13 -7.11 4.86
C PHE A 322 -2.39 -5.63 5.17
N SER A 323 -1.43 -4.96 5.81
CA SER A 323 -1.58 -3.58 6.30
C SER A 323 -2.78 -3.44 7.24
N TYR A 324 -3.71 -2.50 7.01
CA TYR A 324 -4.78 -2.21 7.95
C TYR A 324 -5.81 -3.35 8.09
N TYR A 325 -5.96 -4.20 7.07
CA TYR A 325 -6.75 -5.43 7.22
C TYR A 325 -6.20 -6.31 8.36
N PHE A 326 -4.87 -6.47 8.41
CA PHE A 326 -4.22 -7.22 9.47
C PHE A 326 -4.37 -6.54 10.84
N ASP A 327 -4.11 -5.24 10.91
CA ASP A 327 -4.19 -4.47 12.16
C ASP A 327 -5.59 -4.57 12.79
N ILE A 328 -6.65 -4.41 11.99
CA ILE A 328 -8.03 -4.52 12.50
C ILE A 328 -8.39 -5.95 12.86
N ALA A 329 -7.93 -6.96 12.12
CA ALA A 329 -8.15 -8.35 12.51
C ALA A 329 -7.52 -8.68 13.87
N VAL A 330 -6.30 -8.20 14.14
CA VAL A 330 -5.65 -8.33 15.45
C VAL A 330 -6.44 -7.57 16.51
N GLU A 331 -6.79 -6.32 16.25
CA GLU A 331 -7.49 -5.49 17.22
C GLU A 331 -8.88 -6.01 17.56
N ALA A 332 -9.56 -6.63 16.59
CA ALA A 332 -10.83 -7.30 16.76
C ALA A 332 -10.70 -8.68 17.44
N GLY A 333 -9.50 -9.25 17.52
CA GLY A 333 -9.24 -10.57 18.08
C GLY A 333 -9.61 -11.72 17.14
N LEU A 334 -9.59 -11.47 15.82
CA LEU A 334 -9.82 -12.48 14.79
C LEU A 334 -8.56 -13.32 14.51
N ILE A 335 -7.38 -12.75 14.69
CA ILE A 335 -6.09 -13.41 14.43
C ILE A 335 -5.06 -13.10 15.53
N ASP A 336 -3.98 -13.86 15.54
CA ASP A 336 -2.81 -13.67 16.40
C ASP A 336 -1.86 -12.62 15.79
N GLU A 337 -1.40 -11.66 16.59
CA GLU A 337 -0.52 -10.57 16.11
C GLU A 337 0.82 -11.07 15.56
N ARG A 338 1.35 -12.19 16.07
CA ARG A 338 2.67 -12.70 15.64
C ARG A 338 2.56 -13.67 14.49
N ARG A 339 1.52 -14.50 14.47
CA ARG A 339 1.36 -15.58 13.49
C ARG A 339 0.46 -15.22 12.32
N GLY A 340 -0.36 -14.19 12.46
CA GLY A 340 -1.46 -13.92 11.55
C GLY A 340 -2.54 -14.99 11.64
N GLY A 341 -3.29 -15.18 10.56
CA GLY A 341 -4.36 -16.17 10.51
C GLY A 341 -5.10 -16.21 9.19
N MET A 342 -6.03 -17.15 9.07
CA MET A 342 -6.98 -17.22 7.96
C MET A 342 -8.37 -16.91 8.52
N VAL A 343 -9.05 -15.95 7.90
CA VAL A 343 -10.41 -15.56 8.27
C VAL A 343 -11.29 -15.60 7.05
N LYS A 344 -12.58 -15.87 7.24
CA LYS A 344 -13.57 -15.68 6.20
C LYS A 344 -14.07 -14.24 6.20
N VAL A 345 -14.55 -13.76 5.06
CA VAL A 345 -15.18 -12.43 4.97
C VAL A 345 -16.34 -12.29 5.96
N GLN A 346 -17.13 -13.35 6.17
CA GLN A 346 -18.21 -13.34 7.17
C GLN A 346 -17.73 -13.12 8.61
N ASP A 347 -16.49 -13.49 8.95
CA ASP A 347 -15.99 -13.42 10.32
C ASP A 347 -15.81 -11.95 10.75
N TYR A 348 -15.43 -11.07 9.80
CA TYR A 348 -15.47 -9.61 10.00
C TYR A 348 -16.88 -9.12 10.30
N SER A 349 -17.89 -9.58 9.54
CA SER A 349 -19.28 -9.18 9.73
C SER A 349 -19.85 -9.62 11.08
N ILE A 350 -19.58 -10.87 11.48
CA ILE A 350 -19.98 -11.41 12.79
C ILE A 350 -19.34 -10.57 13.89
N ARG A 351 -18.03 -10.33 13.79
CA ARG A 351 -17.31 -9.60 14.81
C ARG A 351 -17.69 -8.12 14.86
N ALA A 352 -17.99 -7.50 13.73
CA ALA A 352 -18.49 -6.14 13.65
C ALA A 352 -19.79 -5.96 14.42
N LYS A 353 -20.74 -6.91 14.28
CA LYS A 353 -21.98 -6.92 15.05
C LYS A 353 -21.71 -6.97 16.55
N GLU A 354 -20.80 -7.83 16.99
CA GLU A 354 -20.45 -7.96 18.41
C GLU A 354 -19.82 -6.68 18.98
N VAL A 355 -18.87 -6.08 18.25
CA VAL A 355 -18.16 -4.87 18.68
C VAL A 355 -19.12 -3.68 18.72
N CYS A 356 -19.87 -3.44 17.64
CA CYS A 356 -20.76 -2.29 17.51
C CYS A 356 -21.96 -2.34 18.46
N ASN A 357 -22.41 -3.53 18.86
CA ASN A 357 -23.47 -3.65 19.86
C ASN A 357 -22.97 -3.48 21.31
N LYS A 358 -21.64 -3.41 21.51
CA LYS A 358 -20.98 -3.24 22.83
C LYS A 358 -20.01 -2.06 22.85
N LEU A 359 -20.34 -0.96 22.16
CA LEU A 359 -19.50 0.24 22.04
C LEU A 359 -18.97 0.80 23.37
N SER A 360 -19.73 0.68 24.45
CA SER A 360 -19.31 1.14 25.78
C SER A 360 -18.05 0.44 26.31
N MET A 361 -17.83 -0.83 25.94
CA MET A 361 -16.65 -1.60 26.36
C MET A 361 -15.36 -1.13 25.68
N TYR A 362 -15.48 -0.57 24.47
CA TYR A 362 -14.33 -0.18 23.65
C TYR A 362 -14.03 1.32 23.71
N LEU A 363 -14.90 2.11 24.34
CA LEU A 363 -14.81 3.58 24.38
C LEU A 363 -13.44 4.11 24.82
N ALA A 364 -12.85 3.50 25.85
CA ALA A 364 -11.60 3.99 26.45
C ALA A 364 -10.34 3.52 25.70
N THR A 365 -10.40 2.38 25.00
CA THR A 365 -9.21 1.73 24.46
C THR A 365 -9.18 1.71 22.93
N LYS A 366 -10.33 1.50 22.29
CA LYS A 366 -10.49 1.34 20.84
C LYS A 366 -11.80 1.99 20.35
N PRO A 367 -11.97 3.32 20.50
CA PRO A 367 -13.25 4.00 20.26
C PRO A 367 -13.78 3.87 18.82
N PHE A 368 -12.90 3.61 17.85
CA PHE A 368 -13.26 3.52 16.43
C PHE A 368 -13.36 2.08 15.89
N LEU A 369 -13.07 1.05 16.71
CA LEU A 369 -13.03 -0.34 16.23
C LEU A 369 -14.32 -0.78 15.54
N CYS A 370 -15.48 -0.31 16.02
CA CYS A 370 -16.77 -0.57 15.36
C CYS A 370 -16.80 0.01 13.94
N MET A 371 -16.36 1.25 13.77
CA MET A 371 -16.27 1.90 12.47
C MET A 371 -15.32 1.12 11.55
N ASP A 372 -14.10 0.84 12.05
CA ASP A 372 -13.01 0.16 11.33
C ASP A 372 -13.42 -1.20 10.79
N ILE A 373 -13.95 -2.05 11.65
CA ILE A 373 -14.37 -3.39 11.25
C ILE A 373 -15.62 -3.39 10.37
N THR A 374 -16.52 -2.42 10.55
CA THR A 374 -17.72 -2.27 9.73
C THR A 374 -17.35 -1.78 8.33
N TYR A 375 -16.42 -0.85 8.21
CA TYR A 375 -15.89 -0.41 6.92
C TYR A 375 -15.23 -1.54 6.16
N ILE A 376 -14.34 -2.31 6.79
CA ILE A 376 -13.72 -3.48 6.15
C ILE A 376 -14.80 -4.47 5.70
N THR A 377 -15.84 -4.69 6.52
CA THR A 377 -16.97 -5.55 6.13
C THR A 377 -17.68 -5.02 4.89
N CYS A 378 -18.05 -3.74 4.86
CA CYS A 378 -18.70 -3.10 3.71
C CYS A 378 -17.79 -3.13 2.47
N LEU A 379 -16.50 -2.80 2.62
CA LEU A 379 -15.53 -2.77 1.53
C LEU A 379 -15.36 -4.15 0.90
N LEU A 380 -15.23 -5.21 1.70
CA LEU A 380 -15.09 -6.57 1.19
C LEU A 380 -16.38 -7.05 0.51
N LYS A 381 -17.54 -6.86 1.14
CA LYS A 381 -18.83 -7.41 0.68
C LYS A 381 -19.51 -6.56 -0.38
N ASP A 382 -19.68 -5.27 -0.12
CA ASP A 382 -20.43 -4.34 -0.98
C ASP A 382 -19.53 -3.49 -1.87
N GLY A 383 -18.26 -3.32 -1.51
CA GLY A 383 -17.26 -2.67 -2.35
C GLY A 383 -16.78 -3.63 -3.44
N PHE A 384 -16.01 -4.64 -3.05
CA PHE A 384 -15.41 -5.60 -3.99
C PHE A 384 -16.36 -6.73 -4.42
N GLY A 385 -17.37 -7.08 -3.62
CA GLY A 385 -18.27 -8.18 -3.96
C GLY A 385 -17.73 -9.55 -3.59
N PHE A 386 -16.98 -9.69 -2.48
CA PHE A 386 -16.59 -11.00 -1.98
C PHE A 386 -17.76 -11.76 -1.36
N LYS A 387 -17.75 -13.10 -1.49
CA LYS A 387 -18.64 -13.98 -0.75
C LYS A 387 -18.23 -14.12 0.70
N ASP A 388 -19.21 -14.47 1.53
CA ASP A 388 -19.04 -14.69 2.97
C ASP A 388 -18.01 -15.80 3.27
N GLU A 389 -17.91 -16.81 2.40
CA GLU A 389 -17.01 -17.95 2.53
C GLU A 389 -15.59 -17.70 2.01
N THR A 390 -15.34 -16.58 1.30
CA THR A 390 -14.02 -16.27 0.76
C THR A 390 -13.00 -16.17 1.90
N ILE A 391 -11.85 -16.84 1.72
CA ILE A 391 -10.79 -16.91 2.71
C ILE A 391 -9.75 -15.81 2.46
N LEU A 392 -9.53 -15.00 3.48
CA LEU A 392 -8.46 -14.01 3.55
C LEU A 392 -7.34 -14.55 4.45
N LYS A 393 -6.15 -14.70 3.88
CA LYS A 393 -4.94 -15.01 4.63
C LYS A 393 -4.29 -13.70 5.07
N LEU A 394 -4.36 -13.43 6.36
CA LEU A 394 -3.85 -12.23 6.98
C LEU A 394 -2.46 -12.50 7.56
N THR A 395 -1.46 -11.80 7.04
CA THR A 395 -0.08 -11.88 7.56
C THR A 395 0.64 -10.56 7.36
N GLN A 396 1.56 -10.22 8.26
CA GLN A 396 2.53 -9.14 8.06
C GLN A 396 3.79 -9.62 7.34
N LYS A 397 4.08 -10.93 7.43
CA LYS A 397 5.31 -11.51 6.85
C LYS A 397 5.05 -12.84 6.17
N VAL A 398 5.76 -13.08 5.08
CA VAL A 398 5.87 -14.41 4.45
C VAL A 398 7.34 -14.77 4.41
N ASN A 399 7.70 -15.93 4.97
CA ASN A 399 9.11 -16.37 5.09
C ASN A 399 10.04 -15.33 5.73
N ASN A 400 9.54 -14.67 6.79
CA ASN A 400 10.23 -13.61 7.54
C ASN A 400 10.47 -12.30 6.76
N VAL A 401 9.83 -12.12 5.60
CA VAL A 401 9.90 -10.93 4.77
C VAL A 401 8.57 -10.16 4.84
N GLU A 402 8.63 -8.84 4.96
CA GLU A 402 7.45 -7.97 5.05
C GLU A 402 6.55 -8.08 3.81
N THR A 403 5.26 -8.30 4.02
CA THR A 403 4.26 -8.25 2.95
C THR A 403 3.90 -6.80 2.65
N SER A 404 4.53 -6.25 1.62
CA SER A 404 4.30 -4.91 1.08
C SER A 404 4.64 -4.90 -0.41
N TRP A 405 4.57 -3.74 -1.06
CA TRP A 405 5.03 -3.57 -2.44
C TRP A 405 6.56 -3.48 -2.59
N ALA A 406 7.31 -3.30 -1.49
CA ALA A 406 8.73 -2.93 -1.53
C ALA A 406 9.62 -3.96 -2.22
N LEU A 407 9.37 -5.26 -2.01
CA LEU A 407 10.15 -6.32 -2.66
C LEU A 407 9.87 -6.37 -4.18
N GLY A 408 8.62 -6.15 -4.60
CA GLY A 408 8.26 -6.02 -6.01
C GLY A 408 8.98 -4.87 -6.67
N ALA A 409 9.08 -3.71 -6.00
CA ALA A 409 9.75 -2.53 -6.52
C ALA A 409 11.24 -2.76 -6.80
N ILE A 410 11.93 -3.50 -5.92
CA ILE A 410 13.35 -3.80 -6.16
C ILE A 410 13.53 -4.81 -7.31
N PHE A 411 12.58 -5.72 -7.51
CA PHE A 411 12.61 -6.63 -8.66
C PHE A 411 12.43 -5.91 -9.98
N ASP A 412 11.46 -5.01 -10.08
CA ASP A 412 11.24 -4.18 -11.27
C ASP A 412 12.53 -3.42 -11.63
N TYR A 413 13.19 -2.85 -10.63
CA TYR A 413 14.47 -2.19 -10.81
C TYR A 413 15.57 -3.13 -11.37
N PHE A 414 15.73 -4.32 -10.77
CA PHE A 414 16.73 -5.29 -11.24
C PHE A 414 16.41 -5.94 -12.59
N GLN A 415 15.18 -5.85 -13.09
CA GLN A 415 14.83 -6.34 -14.42
C GLN A 415 15.01 -5.27 -15.50
N ASN A 416 14.71 -4.02 -15.17
CA ASN A 416 14.96 -2.87 -16.04
C ASN A 416 16.47 -2.65 -16.25
N ILE A 417 17.28 -2.93 -15.23
CA ILE A 417 18.73 -3.11 -15.41
C ILE A 417 18.94 -4.54 -15.87
N LYS A 418 19.21 -4.76 -17.16
CA LYS A 418 19.75 -6.03 -17.64
C LYS A 418 21.11 -6.30 -16.98
N ILE A 419 21.11 -6.83 -15.75
CA ILE A 419 22.30 -7.34 -15.09
C ILE A 419 22.58 -8.71 -15.73
N HIS A 420 23.22 -8.67 -16.90
CA HIS A 420 23.89 -9.83 -17.49
C HIS A 420 25.23 -10.10 -16.78
#